data_AF-A0A7W9CPU4-F1
#
_entry.id   AF-A0A7W9CPU4-F1
#
_cell.length_a   1.000
_cell.length_b   1.000
_cell.length_c   1.000
_cell.angle_alpha   90.00
_cell.angle_beta   90.00
_cell.angle_gamma   90.00
#
_symmetry.space_group_name_H-M   'P 1'
#
loop_
_entity.id
_entity.type
_entity.pdbx_description
1 polymer ?
#
loop_
_entity_poly.entity_id
_entity_poly.type
_entity_poly.pdbx_seq_one_letter_code
_entity_poly.pdbx_strand_id
1 'polypeptide(L)'
;MSELSIPAVTPAPFTGYPRRGTTPELTAAGPVADPVARAGGMGTGRPAAVGPARTTPPGRKTPPGRTTPPGGPARTTPSPRHSGPFGSRRAKVRYLALVGGLVVAAALFTLGNLAYDNPMEFGSRGFWLIAQMRVESIVVMLVVAACQAFATVSFQTATNNRIITPSIMGFESLFVLVQTAAVFFFGVAGVTMVVGVGQFFLQAGLMVAFAVLLYSWLLSGRFGNMHIMLLVGVVLGGGMGALSTFMQRVLDPNEFDVLTARLFGNISNAQGEYLPYAIPIVLVCAGLLWSRAHRLNVLALGRDATNNLGLNHRRETMIVLTLVSILMAMTTSLVGPMTFLGFLVATLAYQFTDTYDHRLVLPVSFLIGYTVLSGAYFVLRNIFYAAGAVTIIIELVGGLVFLIVILRKGRL
;
A
#
# COMPACT_ATOMS: atom_id res chain seq x y z
N MET A 1 30.77 -51.78 14.77
CA MET A 1 31.73 -50.73 15.14
C MET A 1 30.95 -49.54 15.65
N SER A 2 31.02 -49.33 16.97
CA SER A 2 30.87 -48.06 17.71
C SER A 2 29.79 -47.06 17.28
N GLU A 3 28.67 -47.08 18.03
CA GLU A 3 27.78 -45.93 18.21
C GLU A 3 28.53 -44.77 18.90
N LEU A 4 28.37 -43.56 18.39
CA LEU A 4 28.88 -42.33 18.98
C LEU A 4 27.72 -41.62 19.71
N SER A 5 27.62 -41.85 21.03
CA SER A 5 26.66 -41.20 21.91
C SER A 5 27.05 -39.74 22.18
N ILE A 6 26.18 -38.79 21.84
CA ILE A 6 26.32 -37.37 22.22
C ILE A 6 25.57 -37.17 23.55
N PRO A 7 26.19 -36.60 24.61
CA PRO A 7 25.55 -36.46 25.91
C PRO A 7 24.55 -35.29 25.94
N ALA A 8 23.41 -35.54 26.62
CA ALA A 8 22.37 -34.56 26.90
C ALA A 8 22.87 -33.48 27.88
N VAL A 9 22.61 -32.21 27.54
CA VAL A 9 22.89 -31.05 28.40
C VAL A 9 21.70 -30.84 29.34
N THR A 10 21.92 -31.08 30.62
CA THR A 10 20.98 -30.78 31.72
C THR A 10 21.03 -29.28 32.04
N PRO A 11 19.90 -28.55 32.09
CA PRO A 11 19.90 -27.16 32.54
C PRO A 11 20.03 -27.07 34.08
N ALA A 12 20.91 -26.18 34.53
CA ALA A 12 21.14 -25.87 35.94
C ALA A 12 19.94 -25.15 36.60
N PRO A 13 19.70 -25.32 37.92
CA PRO A 13 18.59 -24.69 38.62
C PRO A 13 18.86 -23.19 38.83
N PHE A 14 17.91 -22.35 38.42
CA PHE A 14 17.92 -20.91 38.68
C PHE A 14 17.70 -20.65 40.18
N THR A 15 18.72 -20.10 40.82
CA THR A 15 18.73 -19.59 42.19
C THR A 15 18.04 -18.22 42.25
N GLY A 16 17.30 -17.99 43.33
CA GLY A 16 16.37 -16.88 43.49
C GLY A 16 17.01 -15.50 43.72
N TYR A 17 16.21 -14.47 43.46
CA TYR A 17 16.42 -13.10 43.95
C TYR A 17 15.19 -12.64 44.76
N PRO A 18 15.35 -11.71 45.72
CA PRO A 18 14.53 -11.62 46.92
C PRO A 18 13.28 -10.72 46.78
N ARG A 19 12.25 -11.07 47.57
CA ARG A 19 11.05 -10.26 47.86
C ARG A 19 11.39 -9.05 48.75
N ARG A 20 10.85 -7.88 48.40
CA ARG A 20 10.39 -6.80 49.32
C ARG A 20 8.95 -6.49 48.88
N GLY A 21 7.89 -6.62 49.69
CA GLY A 21 7.66 -6.02 51.00
C GLY A 21 6.84 -4.73 50.79
N THR A 22 5.51 -4.82 50.64
CA THR A 22 4.44 -4.41 51.60
C THR A 22 3.94 -2.96 51.46
N THR A 23 2.73 -2.81 50.85
CA THR A 23 1.50 -2.05 51.26
C THR A 23 1.58 -0.61 51.84
N PRO A 24 0.51 0.22 51.81
CA PRO A 24 -0.92 -0.15 51.81
C PRO A 24 -1.92 0.63 50.92
N GLU A 25 -3.12 0.03 50.87
CA GLU A 25 -4.44 0.61 50.63
C GLU A 25 -4.64 2.07 51.06
N LEU A 26 -5.44 2.81 50.27
CA LEU A 26 -6.40 3.74 50.85
C LEU A 26 -7.73 3.67 50.09
N THR A 27 -8.77 3.41 50.88
CA THR A 27 -10.18 3.27 50.54
C THR A 27 -10.91 4.55 50.94
N ALA A 28 -12.01 4.83 50.22
CA ALA A 28 -13.22 5.52 50.68
C ALA A 28 -13.41 7.06 50.51
N ALA A 29 -14.70 7.35 50.30
CA ALA A 29 -15.46 8.62 50.41
C ALA A 29 -15.30 9.60 49.24
N GLY A 30 -16.34 10.08 48.55
CA GLY A 30 -17.77 10.27 48.86
C GLY A 30 -18.16 11.66 48.32
N PRO A 31 -19.39 11.89 47.81
CA PRO A 31 -19.74 13.07 47.01
C PRO A 31 -20.11 14.29 47.87
N VAL A 32 -19.87 15.50 47.35
CA VAL A 32 -20.29 16.76 48.01
C VAL A 32 -21.39 17.42 47.17
N ALA A 33 -22.51 17.67 47.85
CA ALA A 33 -23.72 18.31 47.39
C ALA A 33 -23.64 19.86 47.40
N ASP A 34 -24.67 20.46 46.78
CA ASP A 34 -25.01 21.88 46.66
C ASP A 34 -24.90 22.74 47.94
N PRO A 35 -25.01 24.09 47.81
CA PRO A 35 -26.31 24.69 48.14
C PRO A 35 -26.79 25.85 47.23
N VAL A 36 -28.07 25.80 46.85
CA VAL A 36 -29.14 26.79 47.05
C VAL A 36 -28.80 28.30 46.94
N ALA A 37 -29.48 29.03 46.03
CA ALA A 37 -30.47 30.08 46.38
C ALA A 37 -30.97 30.95 45.20
N ARG A 38 -32.28 30.81 44.93
CA ARG A 38 -33.36 31.83 44.82
C ARG A 38 -33.43 32.90 43.70
N ALA A 39 -34.68 32.96 43.22
CA ALA A 39 -35.49 34.10 42.73
C ALA A 39 -35.17 34.60 41.30
N GLY A 40 -36.11 34.72 40.35
CA GLY A 40 -37.56 34.92 40.43
C GLY A 40 -37.88 36.26 39.76
N GLY A 41 -38.60 36.28 38.63
CA GLY A 41 -39.04 37.54 38.01
C GLY A 41 -39.47 37.43 36.54
N MET A 42 -40.78 37.25 36.34
CA MET A 42 -41.53 37.38 35.08
C MET A 42 -41.67 38.83 34.59
N GLY A 43 -41.98 39.01 33.30
CA GLY A 43 -42.73 40.15 32.75
C GLY A 43 -42.04 40.89 31.60
N THR A 44 -42.26 40.53 30.32
CA THR A 44 -43.32 41.03 29.39
C THR A 44 -43.23 42.52 29.00
N GLY A 45 -43.22 42.79 27.69
CA GLY A 45 -43.92 43.96 27.11
C GLY A 45 -43.09 45.06 26.45
N ARG A 46 -42.99 45.01 25.11
CA ARG A 46 -42.85 46.17 24.19
C ARG A 46 -44.23 46.91 24.11
N PRO A 47 -44.40 48.16 23.58
CA PRO A 47 -43.77 48.67 22.35
C PRO A 47 -43.53 50.20 22.27
N ALA A 48 -43.27 50.67 21.04
CA ALA A 48 -42.80 51.95 20.54
C ALA A 48 -43.72 53.20 20.67
N ALA A 49 -43.11 54.39 20.60
CA ALA A 49 -43.69 55.67 20.15
C ALA A 49 -42.53 56.56 19.62
N VAL A 50 -42.44 56.88 18.32
CA VAL A 50 -43.00 58.04 17.58
C VAL A 50 -42.55 59.40 18.15
N GLY A 51 -41.77 60.15 17.34
CA GLY A 51 -41.27 61.50 17.65
C GLY A 51 -42.28 62.63 17.44
N PRO A 52 -41.87 63.90 17.62
CA PRO A 52 -41.71 64.72 16.42
C PRO A 52 -40.53 65.74 16.42
N ALA A 53 -40.32 66.20 15.19
CA ALA A 53 -39.53 67.27 14.58
C ALA A 53 -39.01 68.49 15.38
N ARG A 54 -37.80 68.90 14.93
CA ARG A 54 -37.26 70.26 14.71
C ARG A 54 -37.04 71.19 15.91
N THR A 55 -35.78 71.59 16.11
CA THR A 55 -35.29 72.97 15.89
C THR A 55 -33.78 73.01 16.12
N THR A 56 -33.05 73.54 15.14
CA THR A 56 -31.60 73.82 15.21
C THR A 56 -31.40 75.22 15.78
N PRO A 57 -30.46 75.42 16.72
CA PRO A 57 -29.73 76.69 16.78
C PRO A 57 -28.21 76.49 16.65
N PRO A 58 -27.48 77.56 16.30
CA PRO A 58 -26.20 77.48 15.62
C PRO A 58 -25.00 77.41 16.58
N GLY A 59 -23.89 76.89 16.05
CA GLY A 59 -22.54 77.27 16.48
C GLY A 59 -22.11 76.74 17.86
N ARG A 60 -21.61 75.50 17.90
CA ARG A 60 -20.68 75.11 18.98
C ARG A 60 -19.42 74.48 18.40
N LYS A 61 -18.31 75.14 18.72
CA LYS A 61 -16.94 74.88 18.32
C LYS A 61 -16.57 73.40 18.53
N THR A 62 -15.92 72.83 17.52
CA THR A 62 -15.27 71.52 17.55
C THR A 62 -14.34 71.41 18.76
N PRO A 63 -14.48 70.41 19.65
CA PRO A 63 -13.46 70.17 20.66
C PRO A 63 -12.22 69.56 19.98
N PRO A 64 -11.01 70.08 20.22
CA PRO A 64 -9.79 69.50 19.68
C PRO A 64 -9.45 68.21 20.43
N GLY A 65 -8.98 67.21 19.70
CA GLY A 65 -8.13 66.14 20.22
C GLY A 65 -8.79 65.10 21.11
N ARG A 66 -9.50 64.14 20.51
CA ARG A 66 -9.44 62.77 21.03
C ARG A 66 -8.07 62.21 20.65
N THR A 67 -7.13 62.25 21.58
CA THR A 67 -5.91 61.46 21.53
C THR A 67 -6.30 59.99 21.39
N THR A 68 -6.03 59.42 20.23
CA THR A 68 -6.10 57.99 19.97
C THR A 68 -5.12 57.30 20.94
N PRO A 69 -5.49 56.21 21.63
CA PRO A 69 -4.53 55.46 22.43
C PRO A 69 -3.40 54.99 21.51
N PRO A 70 -2.11 55.20 21.85
CA PRO A 70 -1.02 54.63 21.09
C PRO A 70 -0.96 53.13 21.38
N GLY A 71 -0.90 52.31 20.32
CA GLY A 71 -0.47 50.92 20.43
C GLY A 71 -1.55 49.86 20.65
N GLY A 72 -2.56 49.80 19.78
CA GLY A 72 -3.15 48.50 19.45
C GLY A 72 -2.14 47.72 18.59
N PRO A 73 -1.84 46.44 18.85
CA PRO A 73 -0.91 45.68 18.03
C PRO A 73 -1.36 45.77 16.58
N ALA A 74 -0.43 46.14 15.69
CA ALA A 74 -0.66 46.25 14.27
C ALA A 74 -1.43 45.00 13.82
N ARG A 75 -2.62 45.19 13.21
CA ARG A 75 -3.34 44.10 12.57
C ARG A 75 -2.41 43.54 11.50
N THR A 76 -1.67 42.49 11.84
CA THR A 76 -0.93 41.70 10.88
C THR A 76 -1.97 41.22 9.88
N THR A 77 -1.96 41.77 8.67
CA THR A 77 -2.73 41.26 7.55
C THR A 77 -2.51 39.74 7.54
N PRO A 78 -3.57 38.92 7.67
CA PRO A 78 -3.38 37.49 7.76
C PRO A 78 -2.66 37.04 6.49
N SER A 79 -1.44 36.51 6.62
CA SER A 79 -0.74 35.91 5.50
C SER A 79 -1.72 34.94 4.81
N PRO A 80 -1.82 34.97 3.47
CA PRO A 80 -2.72 34.09 2.75
C PRO A 80 -2.41 32.65 3.15
N ARG A 81 -3.36 32.03 3.86
CA ARG A 81 -3.24 30.63 4.31
C ARG A 81 -3.25 29.76 3.07
N HIS A 82 -2.07 29.31 2.66
CA HIS A 82 -1.91 28.46 1.50
C HIS A 82 -2.07 26.99 1.92
N SER A 83 -3.22 26.38 1.65
CA SER A 83 -3.42 24.93 1.80
C SER A 83 -2.95 24.21 0.55
N GLY A 84 -1.63 24.10 0.39
CA GLY A 84 -1.00 23.30 -0.66
C GLY A 84 -0.49 21.96 -0.11
N PRO A 85 -0.27 20.95 -0.98
CA PRO A 85 0.28 19.65 -0.57
C PRO A 85 1.72 19.71 -0.05
N PHE A 86 2.40 20.86 -0.21
CA PHE A 86 3.73 21.13 0.31
C PHE A 86 3.70 22.30 1.31
N GLY A 87 4.15 22.05 2.54
CA GLY A 87 4.25 23.08 3.57
C GLY A 87 5.38 24.10 3.36
N SER A 88 6.31 23.86 2.41
CA SER A 88 7.39 24.80 2.09
C SER A 88 7.87 24.67 0.63
N ARG A 89 8.45 25.75 0.09
CA ARG A 89 9.10 25.74 -1.24
C ARG A 89 10.23 24.71 -1.33
N ARG A 90 10.94 24.47 -0.22
CA ARG A 90 12.01 23.45 -0.12
C ARG A 90 11.46 22.03 -0.28
N ALA A 91 10.31 21.71 0.33
CA ALA A 91 9.67 20.40 0.18
C ALA A 91 9.26 20.14 -1.28
N LYS A 92 8.72 21.15 -1.96
CA LYS A 92 8.39 21.06 -3.39
C LYS A 92 9.63 20.82 -4.27
N VAL A 93 10.73 21.54 -4.02
CA VAL A 93 11.99 21.36 -4.77
C VAL A 93 12.59 19.98 -4.52
N ARG A 94 12.58 19.49 -3.28
CA ARG A 94 13.04 18.12 -2.95
C ARG A 94 12.23 17.06 -3.67
N TYR A 95 10.89 17.20 -3.67
CA TYR A 95 10.02 16.29 -4.40
C TYR A 95 10.34 16.28 -5.90
N LEU A 96 10.49 17.46 -6.52
CA LEU A 96 10.84 17.56 -7.94
C LEU A 96 12.23 16.98 -8.25
N ALA A 97 13.22 17.21 -7.38
CA ALA A 97 14.55 16.63 -7.52
C ALA A 97 14.51 15.10 -7.40
N LEU A 98 13.71 14.57 -6.47
CA LEU A 98 13.52 13.14 -6.30
C LEU A 98 12.86 12.51 -7.54
N VAL A 99 11.77 13.09 -8.02
CA VAL A 99 11.10 12.62 -9.25
C VAL A 99 12.05 12.70 -10.44
N GLY A 100 12.76 13.82 -10.61
CA GLY A 100 13.75 13.98 -11.68
C GLY A 100 14.85 12.92 -11.62
N GLY A 101 15.41 12.67 -10.42
CA GLY A 101 16.42 11.64 -10.21
C GLY A 101 15.90 10.23 -10.51
N LEU A 102 14.68 9.89 -10.09
CA LEU A 102 14.05 8.61 -10.38
C LEU A 102 13.77 8.44 -11.88
N VAL A 103 13.32 9.48 -12.58
CA VAL A 103 13.11 9.43 -14.04
C VAL A 103 14.43 9.19 -14.77
N VAL A 104 15.50 9.90 -14.37
CA VAL A 104 16.82 9.70 -14.97
C VAL A 104 17.33 8.29 -14.68
N ALA A 105 17.24 7.81 -13.44
CA ALA A 105 17.65 6.45 -13.07
C ALA A 105 16.86 5.38 -13.84
N ALA A 106 15.53 5.53 -13.92
CA ALA A 106 14.66 4.66 -14.70
C ALA A 106 15.09 4.64 -16.17
N ALA A 107 15.30 5.80 -16.80
CA ALA A 107 15.73 5.89 -18.20
C ALA A 107 17.11 5.24 -18.42
N LEU A 108 18.06 5.45 -17.51
CA LEU A 108 19.38 4.82 -17.55
C LEU A 108 19.28 3.30 -17.45
N PHE A 109 18.46 2.76 -16.54
CA PHE A 109 18.24 1.31 -16.45
C PHE A 109 17.49 0.76 -17.66
N THR A 110 16.52 1.49 -18.22
CA THR A 110 15.86 1.08 -19.47
C THR A 110 16.87 0.99 -20.62
N LEU A 111 17.69 2.02 -20.80
CA LEU A 111 18.73 2.07 -21.83
C LEU A 111 19.78 0.98 -21.60
N GLY A 112 20.22 0.78 -20.36
CA GLY A 112 21.16 -0.27 -19.99
C GLY A 112 20.60 -1.66 -20.31
N ASN A 113 19.35 -1.95 -19.93
CA ASN A 113 18.72 -3.23 -20.22
C ASN A 113 18.55 -3.47 -21.73
N LEU A 114 18.32 -2.42 -22.52
CA LEU A 114 18.14 -2.53 -23.96
C LEU A 114 19.46 -2.67 -24.73
N ALA A 115 20.47 -1.86 -24.40
CA ALA A 115 21.66 -1.67 -25.22
C ALA A 115 22.92 -2.38 -24.68
N TYR A 116 23.02 -2.61 -23.37
CA TYR A 116 24.24 -3.16 -22.77
C TYR A 116 24.40 -4.66 -23.12
N ASP A 117 25.63 -5.06 -23.44
CA ASP A 117 26.00 -6.44 -23.78
C ASP A 117 25.08 -7.07 -24.85
N ASN A 118 24.84 -6.33 -25.94
CA ASN A 118 24.20 -6.88 -27.11
C ASN A 118 25.28 -7.46 -28.05
N PRO A 119 25.36 -8.79 -28.22
CA PRO A 119 26.44 -9.42 -28.99
C PRO A 119 26.34 -9.19 -30.51
N MET A 120 25.24 -8.59 -30.98
CA MET A 120 24.96 -8.39 -32.40
C MET A 120 25.22 -6.93 -32.81
N GLU A 121 25.77 -6.75 -34.02
CA GLU A 121 25.98 -5.42 -34.61
C GLU A 121 24.67 -4.63 -34.71
N PHE A 122 24.74 -3.33 -34.40
CA PHE A 122 23.61 -2.41 -34.49
C PHE A 122 23.01 -2.42 -35.91
N GLY A 123 21.69 -2.64 -36.00
CA GLY A 123 20.97 -2.68 -37.27
C GLY A 123 20.87 -4.07 -37.92
N SER A 124 21.56 -5.08 -37.39
CA SER A 124 21.39 -6.47 -37.86
C SER A 124 20.03 -7.07 -37.47
N ARG A 125 19.55 -8.06 -38.23
CA ARG A 125 18.30 -8.78 -37.90
C ARG A 125 18.35 -9.43 -36.51
N GLY A 126 19.52 -9.93 -36.10
CA GLY A 126 19.73 -10.51 -34.77
C GLY A 126 19.64 -9.47 -33.65
N PHE A 127 20.15 -8.26 -33.87
CA PHE A 127 19.99 -7.15 -32.93
C PHE A 127 18.52 -6.83 -32.67
N TRP A 128 17.69 -6.76 -33.73
CA TRP A 128 16.26 -6.46 -33.60
C TRP A 128 15.48 -7.56 -32.87
N LEU A 129 15.81 -8.84 -33.10
CA LEU A 129 15.20 -9.97 -32.38
C LEU A 129 15.52 -9.93 -30.88
N ILE A 130 16.78 -9.68 -30.52
CA ILE A 130 17.22 -9.56 -29.12
C ILE A 130 16.58 -8.32 -28.48
N ALA A 131 16.53 -7.20 -29.20
CA ALA A 131 15.91 -5.98 -28.73
C ALA A 131 14.41 -6.18 -28.45
N GLN A 132 13.69 -6.91 -29.30
CA GLN A 132 12.28 -7.22 -29.07
C GLN A 132 12.06 -7.97 -27.76
N MET A 133 12.81 -9.04 -27.50
CA MET A 133 12.71 -9.80 -26.23
C MET A 133 13.05 -8.92 -25.00
N ARG A 134 14.05 -8.03 -25.13
CA ARG A 134 14.43 -7.08 -24.08
C ARG A 134 13.33 -6.04 -23.82
N VAL A 135 12.70 -5.52 -24.88
CA VAL A 135 11.57 -4.60 -24.79
C VAL A 135 10.38 -5.27 -24.10
N GLU A 136 10.07 -6.52 -24.44
CA GLU A 136 9.01 -7.28 -23.76
C GLU A 136 9.26 -7.39 -22.25
N SER A 137 10.48 -7.76 -21.84
CA SER A 137 10.87 -7.80 -20.42
C SER A 137 10.73 -6.44 -19.74
N ILE A 138 11.11 -5.35 -20.42
CA ILE A 138 10.96 -3.97 -19.92
C ILE A 138 9.49 -3.60 -19.72
N VAL A 139 8.63 -3.94 -20.67
CA VAL A 139 7.18 -3.67 -20.60
C VAL A 139 6.56 -4.48 -19.47
N VAL A 140 6.95 -5.75 -19.29
CA VAL A 140 6.53 -6.57 -18.14
C VAL A 140 6.92 -5.90 -16.83
N MET A 141 8.16 -5.42 -16.69
CA MET A 141 8.59 -4.70 -15.48
C MET A 141 7.80 -3.43 -15.22
N LEU A 142 7.43 -2.67 -16.26
CA LEU A 142 6.56 -1.50 -16.11
C LEU A 142 5.17 -1.89 -15.58
N VAL A 143 4.58 -2.94 -16.14
CA VAL A 143 3.26 -3.44 -15.73
C VAL A 143 3.30 -3.94 -14.27
N VAL A 144 4.29 -4.76 -13.92
CA VAL A 144 4.48 -5.28 -12.55
C VAL A 144 4.67 -4.13 -11.56
N ALA A 145 5.54 -3.17 -11.87
CA ALA A 145 5.78 -2.01 -11.02
C ALA A 145 4.50 -1.19 -10.80
N ALA A 146 3.72 -0.95 -11.85
CA ALA A 146 2.45 -0.23 -11.75
C ALA A 146 1.44 -0.98 -10.87
N CYS A 147 1.24 -2.27 -11.12
CA CYS A 147 0.34 -3.11 -10.32
C CYS A 147 0.75 -3.12 -8.85
N GLN A 148 1.98 -3.50 -8.54
CA GLN A 148 2.47 -3.66 -7.17
C GLN A 148 2.47 -2.34 -6.39
N ALA A 149 2.89 -1.24 -7.03
CA ALA A 149 2.93 0.07 -6.40
C ALA A 149 1.53 0.64 -6.12
N PHE A 150 0.63 0.63 -7.11
CA PHE A 150 -0.72 1.17 -6.96
C PHE A 150 -1.57 0.29 -6.04
N ALA A 151 -1.50 -1.03 -6.20
CA ALA A 151 -2.23 -1.97 -5.36
C ALA A 151 -1.81 -1.84 -3.89
N THR A 152 -0.50 -1.84 -3.61
CA THR A 152 -0.03 -1.84 -2.21
C THR A 152 -0.31 -0.52 -1.51
N VAL A 153 0.00 0.62 -2.13
CA VAL A 153 -0.28 1.94 -1.52
C VAL A 153 -1.77 2.13 -1.27
N SER A 154 -2.62 1.76 -2.24
CA SER A 154 -4.07 1.90 -2.11
C SER A 154 -4.64 0.94 -1.07
N PHE A 155 -4.14 -0.29 -1.01
CA PHE A 155 -4.54 -1.29 -0.02
C PHE A 155 -4.16 -0.87 1.40
N GLN A 156 -2.92 -0.41 1.62
CA GLN A 156 -2.45 0.07 2.92
C GLN A 156 -3.27 1.28 3.40
N THR A 157 -3.73 2.10 2.46
CA THR A 157 -4.60 3.24 2.74
C THR A 157 -6.01 2.80 3.12
N ALA A 158 -6.59 1.87 2.36
CA ALA A 158 -7.92 1.34 2.61
C ALA A 158 -8.02 0.54 3.93
N THR A 159 -6.93 -0.14 4.31
CA THR A 159 -6.81 -0.92 5.54
C THR A 159 -6.29 -0.11 6.74
N ASN A 160 -5.93 1.16 6.51
CA ASN A 160 -5.23 2.01 7.48
C ASN A 160 -4.04 1.29 8.17
N ASN A 161 -3.30 0.51 7.39
CA ASN A 161 -2.19 -0.29 7.87
C ASN A 161 -1.03 -0.24 6.87
N ARG A 162 0.08 0.37 7.27
CA ARG A 162 1.26 0.56 6.39
C ARG A 162 2.21 -0.63 6.35
N ILE A 163 1.89 -1.74 7.02
CA ILE A 163 2.75 -2.92 7.11
C ILE A 163 2.21 -4.04 6.21
N ILE A 164 0.90 -4.16 6.08
CA ILE A 164 0.28 -5.30 5.38
C ILE A 164 0.26 -5.06 3.87
N THR A 165 0.49 -6.12 3.11
CA THR A 165 0.33 -6.13 1.64
C THR A 165 -0.81 -7.05 1.22
N PRO A 166 -1.40 -6.81 0.04
CA PRO A 166 -2.36 -7.74 -0.54
C PRO A 166 -1.82 -9.17 -0.64
N SER A 167 -0.55 -9.33 -1.02
CA SER A 167 0.08 -10.64 -1.19
C SER A 167 0.09 -11.47 0.11
N ILE A 168 0.33 -10.84 1.26
CA ILE A 168 0.29 -11.50 2.58
C ILE A 168 -1.14 -11.93 2.97
N MET A 169 -2.17 -11.31 2.40
CA MET A 169 -3.58 -11.64 2.64
C MET A 169 -4.06 -12.90 1.89
N GLY A 170 -3.14 -13.66 1.28
CA GLY A 170 -3.44 -14.95 0.66
C GLY A 170 -3.75 -14.90 -0.84
N PHE A 171 -3.57 -13.74 -1.50
CA PHE A 171 -3.70 -13.65 -2.97
C PHE A 171 -2.71 -14.56 -3.68
N GLU A 172 -1.46 -14.57 -3.23
CA GLU A 172 -0.42 -15.43 -3.82
C GLU A 172 -0.69 -16.90 -3.52
N SER A 173 -1.15 -17.22 -2.30
CA SER A 173 -1.53 -18.59 -1.93
C SER A 173 -2.67 -19.12 -2.81
N LEU A 174 -3.63 -18.28 -3.18
CA LEU A 174 -4.69 -18.67 -4.10
C LEU A 174 -4.15 -18.95 -5.50
N PHE A 175 -3.21 -18.13 -5.99
CA PHE A 175 -2.57 -18.38 -7.28
C PHE A 175 -1.88 -19.75 -7.28
N VAL A 176 -1.06 -20.01 -6.26
CA VAL A 176 -0.35 -21.28 -6.09
C VAL A 176 -1.33 -22.44 -5.99
N LEU A 177 -2.44 -22.28 -5.26
CA LEU A 177 -3.46 -23.31 -5.12
C LEU A 177 -4.15 -23.64 -6.44
N VAL A 178 -4.59 -22.64 -7.20
CA VAL A 178 -5.28 -22.86 -8.48
C VAL A 178 -4.35 -23.55 -9.48
N GLN A 179 -3.09 -23.12 -9.56
CA GLN A 179 -2.07 -23.73 -10.41
C GLN A 179 -1.76 -25.17 -9.99
N THR A 180 -1.59 -25.39 -8.69
CA THR A 180 -1.35 -26.73 -8.14
C THR A 180 -2.54 -27.65 -8.37
N ALA A 181 -3.77 -27.16 -8.20
CA ALA A 181 -4.98 -27.93 -8.42
C ALA A 181 -5.17 -28.32 -9.89
N ALA A 182 -4.85 -27.42 -10.82
CA ALA A 182 -4.90 -27.72 -12.25
C ALA A 182 -3.96 -28.89 -12.60
N VAL A 183 -2.73 -28.89 -12.08
CA VAL A 183 -1.78 -30.00 -12.33
C VAL A 183 -2.21 -31.27 -11.58
N PHE A 184 -2.64 -31.16 -10.32
CA PHE A 184 -3.01 -32.31 -9.49
C PHE A 184 -4.21 -33.11 -10.04
N PHE A 185 -5.25 -32.44 -10.54
CA PHE A 185 -6.45 -33.14 -11.03
C PHE A 185 -6.36 -33.58 -12.48
N PHE A 186 -5.57 -32.88 -13.31
CA PHE A 186 -5.51 -33.12 -14.75
C PHE A 186 -4.15 -33.65 -15.23
N GLY A 187 -3.19 -33.85 -14.33
CA GLY A 187 -1.83 -34.34 -14.60
C GLY A 187 -1.09 -33.50 -15.64
N VAL A 188 -0.29 -34.17 -16.49
CA VAL A 188 0.43 -33.55 -17.62
C VAL A 188 -0.50 -32.80 -18.59
N ALA A 189 -1.75 -33.22 -18.78
CA ALA A 189 -2.72 -32.47 -19.59
C ALA A 189 -3.10 -31.14 -18.90
N GLY A 190 -3.13 -31.12 -17.57
CA GLY A 190 -3.25 -29.90 -16.76
C GLY A 190 -2.14 -28.88 -17.03
N VAL A 191 -0.92 -29.33 -17.36
CA VAL A 191 0.18 -28.42 -17.75
C VAL A 191 -0.16 -27.62 -19.01
N THR A 192 -0.85 -28.24 -19.98
CA THR A 192 -1.28 -27.53 -21.21
C THR A 192 -2.45 -26.59 -20.96
N MET A 193 -3.37 -26.96 -20.04
CA MET A 193 -4.45 -26.09 -19.56
C MET A 193 -3.94 -24.89 -18.77
N VAL A 194 -2.71 -24.96 -18.28
CA VAL A 194 -2.05 -23.91 -17.51
C VAL A 194 -1.39 -22.84 -18.42
N VAL A 195 -1.40 -23.02 -19.74
CA VAL A 195 -0.79 -22.08 -20.72
C VAL A 195 -1.87 -21.39 -21.55
N GLY A 196 -1.64 -20.12 -21.89
CA GLY A 196 -2.41 -19.40 -22.90
C GLY A 196 -3.35 -18.33 -22.32
N VAL A 197 -3.88 -17.50 -23.22
CA VAL A 197 -4.70 -16.33 -22.87
C VAL A 197 -5.97 -16.72 -22.11
N GLY A 198 -6.58 -17.87 -22.46
CA GLY A 198 -7.76 -18.38 -21.76
C GLY A 198 -7.49 -18.67 -20.28
N GLN A 199 -6.37 -19.34 -19.99
CA GLN A 199 -5.95 -19.61 -18.61
C GLN A 199 -5.60 -18.33 -17.87
N PHE A 200 -4.94 -17.38 -18.53
CA PHE A 200 -4.61 -16.09 -17.93
C PHE A 200 -5.88 -15.37 -17.42
N PHE A 201 -6.95 -15.31 -18.23
CA PHE A 201 -8.21 -14.72 -17.81
C PHE A 201 -8.96 -15.57 -16.78
N LEU A 202 -8.91 -16.90 -16.88
CA LEU A 202 -9.52 -17.78 -15.89
C LEU A 202 -8.88 -17.59 -14.52
N GLN A 203 -7.54 -17.61 -14.47
CA GLN A 203 -6.74 -17.39 -13.27
C GLN A 203 -7.04 -16.01 -12.66
N ALA A 204 -6.94 -14.95 -13.47
CA ALA A 204 -7.19 -13.60 -12.99
C ALA A 204 -8.64 -13.43 -12.51
N GLY A 205 -9.61 -14.00 -13.24
CA GLY A 205 -11.03 -14.00 -12.89
C GLY A 205 -11.31 -14.70 -11.57
N LEU A 206 -10.74 -15.89 -11.35
CA LEU A 206 -10.85 -16.63 -10.10
C LEU A 206 -10.25 -15.85 -8.92
N MET A 207 -9.08 -15.25 -9.11
CA MET A 207 -8.44 -14.42 -8.09
C MET A 207 -9.29 -13.21 -7.70
N VAL A 208 -9.82 -12.49 -8.70
CA VAL A 208 -10.68 -11.33 -8.48
C VAL A 208 -12.00 -11.75 -7.83
N ALA A 209 -12.64 -12.82 -8.32
CA ALA A 209 -13.90 -13.32 -7.78
C ALA A 209 -13.76 -13.76 -6.32
N PHE A 210 -12.73 -14.53 -5.99
CA PHE A 210 -12.44 -14.94 -4.62
C PHE A 210 -12.21 -13.73 -3.72
N ALA A 211 -11.40 -12.77 -4.15
CA ALA A 211 -11.11 -11.58 -3.36
C ALA A 211 -12.37 -10.73 -3.12
N VAL A 212 -13.17 -10.48 -4.15
CA VAL A 212 -14.42 -9.73 -4.03
C VAL A 212 -15.41 -10.46 -3.13
N LEU A 213 -15.51 -11.79 -3.23
CA LEU A 213 -16.35 -12.60 -2.35
C LEU A 213 -15.88 -12.48 -0.90
N LEU A 214 -14.58 -12.65 -0.65
CA LEU A 214 -13.98 -12.55 0.68
C LEU A 214 -14.24 -11.18 1.30
N TYR A 215 -13.95 -10.10 0.57
CA TYR A 215 -14.18 -8.74 1.04
C TYR A 215 -15.67 -8.47 1.26
N SER A 216 -16.52 -8.86 0.31
CA SER A 216 -17.98 -8.70 0.39
C SER A 216 -18.55 -9.38 1.63
N TRP A 217 -18.19 -10.63 1.87
CA TRP A 217 -18.63 -11.38 3.03
C TRP A 217 -18.16 -10.73 4.33
N LEU A 218 -16.88 -10.35 4.39
CA LEU A 218 -16.24 -9.94 5.64
C LEU A 218 -16.55 -8.48 6.03
N LEU A 219 -16.75 -7.59 5.06
CA LEU A 219 -17.20 -6.22 5.32
C LEU A 219 -18.73 -6.08 5.43
N SER A 220 -19.52 -7.13 5.14
CA SER A 220 -20.99 -7.08 5.26
C SER A 220 -21.54 -7.37 6.65
N GLY A 221 -20.71 -7.89 7.55
CA GLY A 221 -21.11 -8.14 8.94
C GLY A 221 -21.29 -6.88 9.79
N ARG A 222 -22.11 -7.00 10.85
CA ARG A 222 -22.35 -5.95 11.88
C ARG A 222 -21.05 -5.50 12.59
N PHE A 223 -19.99 -6.30 12.49
CA PHE A 223 -18.64 -6.06 13.02
C PHE A 223 -17.57 -6.02 11.91
N GLY A 224 -17.85 -5.42 10.76
CA GLY A 224 -16.85 -5.21 9.70
C GLY A 224 -15.63 -4.44 10.23
N ASN A 225 -14.64 -5.17 10.72
CA ASN A 225 -13.39 -4.70 11.29
C ASN A 225 -12.27 -5.10 10.35
N MET A 226 -11.52 -4.11 9.86
CA MET A 226 -10.38 -4.36 8.96
C MET A 226 -9.38 -5.34 9.56
N HIS A 227 -9.17 -5.32 10.89
CA HIS A 227 -8.23 -6.22 11.56
C HIS A 227 -8.67 -7.68 11.45
N ILE A 228 -9.97 -7.96 11.60
CA ILE A 228 -10.52 -9.31 11.41
C ILE A 228 -10.38 -9.72 9.94
N MET A 229 -10.62 -8.79 9.01
CA MET A 229 -10.41 -9.06 7.58
C MET A 229 -8.97 -9.47 7.27
N LEU A 230 -8.01 -8.72 7.80
CA LEU A 230 -6.58 -9.00 7.65
C LEU A 230 -6.22 -10.36 8.25
N LEU A 231 -6.71 -10.67 9.46
CA LEU A 231 -6.45 -11.94 10.14
C LEU A 231 -7.02 -13.13 9.36
N VAL A 232 -8.29 -13.05 8.94
CA VAL A 232 -8.94 -14.11 8.15
C VAL A 232 -8.21 -14.34 6.83
N GLY A 233 -7.80 -13.27 6.14
CA GLY A 233 -7.02 -13.38 4.91
C GLY A 233 -5.71 -14.13 5.12
N VAL A 234 -4.96 -13.81 6.18
CA VAL A 234 -3.71 -14.52 6.53
C VAL A 234 -3.98 -16.00 6.86
N VAL A 235 -5.01 -16.29 7.65
CA VAL A 235 -5.37 -17.68 8.02
C VAL A 235 -5.80 -18.49 6.80
N LEU A 236 -6.66 -17.94 5.94
CA LEU A 236 -7.07 -18.58 4.68
C LEU A 236 -5.87 -18.74 3.73
N GLY A 237 -5.01 -17.73 3.62
CA GLY A 237 -3.76 -17.80 2.87
C GLY A 237 -2.85 -18.94 3.34
N GLY A 238 -2.70 -19.10 4.65
CA GLY A 238 -1.96 -20.21 5.25
C GLY A 238 -2.62 -21.57 4.97
N GLY A 239 -3.94 -21.66 5.06
CA GLY A 239 -4.70 -22.87 4.72
C GLY A 239 -4.56 -23.28 3.25
N MET A 240 -4.68 -22.32 2.32
CA MET A 240 -4.46 -22.54 0.89
C MET A 240 -3.02 -22.96 0.59
N GLY A 241 -2.03 -22.38 1.29
CA GLY A 241 -0.63 -22.77 1.17
C GLY A 241 -0.36 -24.19 1.68
N ALA A 242 -0.95 -24.57 2.81
CA ALA A 242 -0.85 -25.93 3.35
C ALA A 242 -1.49 -26.96 2.41
N LEU A 243 -2.67 -26.65 1.87
CA LEU A 243 -3.35 -27.49 0.88
C LEU A 243 -2.52 -27.64 -0.39
N SER A 244 -1.97 -26.54 -0.92
CA SER A 244 -1.09 -26.57 -2.09
C SER A 244 0.15 -27.43 -1.84
N THR A 245 0.77 -27.29 -0.67
CA THR A 245 1.94 -28.09 -0.28
C THR A 245 1.62 -29.58 -0.19
N PHE A 246 0.45 -29.92 0.36
CA PHE A 246 -0.03 -31.31 0.40
C PHE A 246 -0.18 -31.87 -1.01
N MET A 247 -0.88 -31.16 -1.90
CA MET A 247 -1.09 -31.58 -3.28
C MET A 247 0.24 -31.74 -4.03
N GLN A 248 1.17 -30.78 -3.87
CA GLN A 248 2.50 -30.82 -4.47
C GLN A 248 3.33 -32.05 -4.04
N ARG A 249 3.20 -32.49 -2.79
CA ARG A 249 3.91 -33.68 -2.29
C ARG A 249 3.36 -35.00 -2.83
N VAL A 250 2.13 -34.99 -3.34
CA VAL A 250 1.47 -36.17 -3.91
C VAL A 250 1.68 -36.27 -5.42
N LEU A 251 2.08 -35.16 -6.07
CA LEU A 251 2.40 -35.14 -7.49
C LEU A 251 3.57 -36.07 -7.84
N ASP A 252 3.51 -36.62 -9.05
CA ASP A 252 4.66 -37.31 -9.63
C ASP A 252 5.84 -36.33 -9.81
N PRO A 253 7.10 -36.80 -9.71
CA PRO A 253 8.28 -35.93 -9.78
C PRO A 253 8.32 -35.02 -11.01
N ASN A 254 7.92 -35.54 -12.18
CA ASN A 254 7.92 -34.77 -13.43
C ASN A 254 6.86 -33.65 -13.41
N GLU A 255 5.68 -33.90 -12.84
CA GLU A 255 4.62 -32.89 -12.71
C GLU A 255 4.99 -31.83 -11.67
N PHE A 256 5.62 -32.26 -10.58
CA PHE A 256 6.15 -31.38 -9.54
C PHE A 256 7.23 -30.44 -10.09
N ASP A 257 8.18 -30.92 -10.89
CA ASP A 257 9.25 -30.11 -11.46
C ASP A 257 8.69 -29.02 -12.40
N VAL A 258 7.75 -29.40 -13.27
CA VAL A 258 7.08 -28.48 -14.19
C VAL A 258 6.27 -27.42 -13.44
N LEU A 259 5.49 -27.83 -12.44
CA LEU A 259 4.72 -26.91 -11.60
C LEU A 259 5.66 -25.96 -10.84
N THR A 260 6.74 -26.47 -10.27
CA THR A 260 7.71 -25.70 -9.50
C THR A 260 8.39 -24.63 -10.38
N ALA A 261 8.84 -25.00 -11.58
CA ALA A 261 9.42 -24.07 -12.55
C ALA A 261 8.46 -22.93 -12.95
N ARG A 262 7.14 -23.18 -12.87
CA ARG A 262 6.07 -22.21 -13.13
C ARG A 262 5.75 -21.31 -11.94
N LEU A 263 5.75 -21.88 -10.73
CA LEU A 263 5.51 -21.13 -9.51
C LEU A 263 6.68 -20.20 -9.17
N PHE A 264 7.88 -20.51 -9.64
CA PHE A 264 9.00 -19.57 -9.66
C PHE A 264 8.74 -18.45 -10.65
N GLY A 265 8.27 -17.32 -10.13
CA GLY A 265 7.97 -16.17 -10.96
C GLY A 265 9.20 -15.65 -11.71
N ASN A 266 9.13 -15.59 -13.04
CA ASN A 266 10.24 -15.18 -13.89
C ASN A 266 9.82 -14.10 -14.90
N ILE A 267 10.35 -12.89 -14.70
CA ILE A 267 10.13 -11.73 -15.57
C ILE A 267 10.66 -11.97 -17.00
N SER A 268 11.73 -12.75 -17.15
CA SER A 268 12.35 -13.04 -18.45
C SER A 268 11.55 -14.04 -19.29
N ASN A 269 10.70 -14.85 -18.65
CA ASN A 269 9.85 -15.85 -19.32
C ASN A 269 8.39 -15.39 -19.45
N ALA A 270 8.09 -14.14 -19.07
CA ALA A 270 6.75 -13.59 -19.22
C ALA A 270 6.39 -13.54 -20.71
N GLN A 271 5.26 -14.15 -21.07
CA GLN A 271 4.85 -14.27 -22.46
C GLN A 271 4.27 -12.94 -22.95
N GLY A 272 4.87 -12.38 -24.00
CA GLY A 272 4.40 -11.13 -24.62
C GLY A 272 2.94 -11.19 -25.09
N GLU A 273 2.38 -12.38 -25.31
CA GLU A 273 0.98 -12.61 -25.70
C GLU A 273 -0.03 -12.08 -24.66
N TYR A 274 0.33 -12.03 -23.37
CA TYR A 274 -0.57 -11.54 -22.32
C TYR A 274 -0.57 -10.01 -22.19
N LEU A 275 0.48 -9.34 -22.67
CA LEU A 275 0.65 -7.88 -22.50
C LEU A 275 -0.45 -7.03 -23.16
N PRO A 276 -0.91 -7.30 -24.40
CA PRO A 276 -1.97 -6.53 -25.04
C PRO A 276 -3.28 -6.52 -24.22
N TYR A 277 -3.53 -7.57 -23.45
CA TYR A 277 -4.69 -7.68 -22.57
C TYR A 277 -4.43 -7.09 -21.18
N ALA A 278 -3.22 -7.30 -20.65
CA ALA A 278 -2.86 -6.85 -19.32
C ALA A 278 -2.75 -5.32 -19.22
N ILE A 279 -2.09 -4.69 -20.19
CA ILE A 279 -1.85 -3.25 -20.21
C ILE A 279 -3.14 -2.43 -20.10
N PRO A 280 -4.19 -2.62 -20.93
CA PRO A 280 -5.39 -1.80 -20.85
C PRO A 280 -6.12 -1.97 -19.52
N ILE A 281 -6.19 -3.19 -18.97
CA ILE A 281 -6.82 -3.45 -17.67
C ILE A 281 -6.07 -2.72 -16.55
N VAL A 282 -4.73 -2.79 -16.56
CA VAL A 282 -3.87 -2.14 -15.58
C VAL A 282 -3.97 -0.62 -15.69
N LEU A 283 -3.96 -0.06 -16.90
CA LEU A 283 -4.11 1.38 -17.12
C LEU A 283 -5.47 1.89 -16.64
N VAL A 284 -6.56 1.15 -16.90
CA VAL A 284 -7.90 1.51 -16.41
C VAL A 284 -7.93 1.47 -14.87
N CYS A 285 -7.43 0.39 -14.25
CA CYS A 285 -7.46 0.27 -12.79
C CYS A 285 -6.57 1.29 -12.09
N ALA A 286 -5.34 1.49 -12.58
CA ALA A 286 -4.41 2.49 -12.06
C ALA A 286 -4.96 3.91 -12.26
N GLY A 287 -5.55 4.21 -13.42
CA GLY A 287 -6.21 5.49 -13.70
C GLY A 287 -7.42 5.74 -12.80
N LEU A 288 -8.23 4.72 -12.53
CA LEU A 288 -9.34 4.80 -11.57
C LEU A 288 -8.85 5.05 -10.14
N LEU A 289 -7.79 4.37 -9.69
CA LEU A 289 -7.17 4.63 -8.38
C LEU A 289 -6.59 6.05 -8.29
N TRP A 290 -5.90 6.51 -9.35
CA TRP A 290 -5.31 7.85 -9.38
C TRP A 290 -6.36 8.95 -9.39
N SER A 291 -7.43 8.80 -10.19
CA SER A 291 -8.56 9.75 -10.19
C SER A 291 -9.27 9.81 -8.83
N ARG A 292 -9.23 8.71 -8.07
CA ARG A 292 -9.75 8.62 -6.69
C ARG A 292 -8.73 9.03 -5.62
N ALA A 293 -7.55 9.53 -5.96
CA ALA A 293 -6.52 9.86 -4.98
C ALA A 293 -7.01 10.80 -3.85
N HIS A 294 -7.90 11.76 -4.15
CA HIS A 294 -8.49 12.60 -3.10
C HIS A 294 -9.39 11.81 -2.14
N ARG A 295 -10.15 10.83 -2.66
CA ARG A 295 -10.94 9.90 -1.83
C ARG A 295 -10.04 9.01 -0.98
N LEU A 296 -8.89 8.57 -1.52
CA LEU A 296 -7.88 7.83 -0.75
C LEU A 296 -7.30 8.69 0.39
N ASN A 297 -7.05 9.98 0.17
CA ASN A 297 -6.62 10.91 1.23
C ASN A 297 -7.65 10.98 2.37
N VAL A 298 -8.95 11.05 2.03
CA VAL A 298 -10.04 11.04 3.02
C VAL A 298 -10.11 9.67 3.72
N LEU A 299 -10.00 8.58 2.97
CA LEU A 299 -10.04 7.22 3.50
C LEU A 299 -8.91 6.94 4.52
N ALA A 300 -7.74 7.55 4.30
CA ALA A 300 -6.59 7.47 5.20
C ALA A 300 -6.85 8.04 6.60
N LEU A 301 -7.84 8.94 6.75
CA LEU A 301 -8.22 9.51 8.06
C LEU A 301 -8.96 8.50 8.95
N GLY A 302 -9.32 7.33 8.42
CA GLY A 302 -10.08 6.30 9.13
C GLY A 302 -11.60 6.47 9.00
N ARG A 303 -12.33 5.48 9.54
CA ARG A 303 -13.76 5.30 9.28
C ARG A 303 -14.63 6.47 9.73
N ASP A 304 -14.40 6.99 10.93
CA ASP A 304 -15.27 8.02 11.52
C ASP A 304 -15.09 9.36 10.81
N ALA A 305 -13.84 9.78 10.59
CA ALA A 305 -13.53 11.01 9.85
C ALA A 305 -14.03 10.94 8.40
N THR A 306 -13.87 9.78 7.74
CA THR A 306 -14.34 9.56 6.37
C THR A 306 -15.86 9.75 6.26
N ASN A 307 -16.62 9.14 7.17
CA ASN A 307 -18.08 9.24 7.17
C ASN A 307 -18.55 10.67 7.51
N ASN A 308 -17.89 11.36 8.45
CA ASN A 308 -18.22 12.74 8.82
C ASN A 308 -17.99 13.73 7.66
N LEU A 309 -17.06 13.43 6.76
CA LEU A 309 -16.79 14.21 5.54
C LEU A 309 -17.75 13.87 4.37
N GLY A 310 -18.78 13.05 4.62
CA GLY A 310 -19.82 12.72 3.64
C GLY A 310 -19.43 11.60 2.66
N LEU A 311 -18.28 10.96 2.86
CA LEU A 311 -17.83 9.85 2.03
C LEU A 311 -18.18 8.52 2.70
N ASN A 312 -18.86 7.62 1.99
CA ASN A 312 -19.19 6.30 2.53
C ASN A 312 -17.94 5.42 2.58
N HIS A 313 -17.36 5.28 3.78
CA HIS A 313 -16.12 4.55 4.00
C HIS A 313 -16.19 3.12 3.45
N ARG A 314 -17.26 2.37 3.74
CA ARG A 314 -17.40 0.97 3.32
C ARG A 314 -17.44 0.83 1.80
N ARG A 315 -18.20 1.69 1.12
CA ARG A 315 -18.33 1.65 -0.35
C ARG A 315 -17.00 1.97 -1.03
N GLU A 316 -16.29 2.99 -0.56
CA GLU A 316 -15.00 3.36 -1.15
C GLU A 316 -13.92 2.31 -0.86
N THR A 317 -13.87 1.77 0.36
CA THR A 317 -12.98 0.64 0.68
C THR A 317 -13.22 -0.54 -0.25
N MET A 318 -14.48 -0.92 -0.50
CA MET A 318 -14.79 -2.01 -1.44
C MET A 318 -14.29 -1.72 -2.86
N ILE A 319 -14.54 -0.51 -3.37
CA ILE A 319 -14.09 -0.14 -4.72
C ILE A 319 -12.57 -0.22 -4.81
N VAL A 320 -11.85 0.34 -3.82
CA VAL A 320 -10.39 0.30 -3.78
C VAL A 320 -9.89 -1.14 -3.70
N LEU A 321 -10.43 -1.95 -2.80
CA LEU A 321 -10.02 -3.35 -2.63
C LEU A 321 -10.30 -4.19 -3.89
N THR A 322 -11.39 -3.96 -4.61
CA THR A 322 -11.65 -4.62 -5.90
C THR A 322 -10.62 -4.23 -6.96
N LEU A 323 -10.28 -2.93 -7.07
CA LEU A 323 -9.24 -2.48 -8.02
C LEU A 323 -7.86 -3.05 -7.66
N VAL A 324 -7.55 -3.13 -6.36
CA VAL A 324 -6.34 -3.79 -5.84
C VAL A 324 -6.33 -5.26 -6.25
N SER A 325 -7.44 -5.99 -6.07
CA SER A 325 -7.52 -7.40 -6.46
C SER A 325 -7.27 -7.61 -7.95
N ILE A 326 -7.81 -6.74 -8.80
CA ILE A 326 -7.57 -6.80 -10.24
C ILE A 326 -6.10 -6.59 -10.53
N LEU A 327 -5.47 -5.52 -10.00
CA LEU A 327 -4.05 -5.27 -10.21
C LEU A 327 -3.15 -6.43 -9.72
N MET A 328 -3.45 -7.00 -8.55
CA MET A 328 -2.74 -8.16 -8.01
C MET A 328 -2.91 -9.39 -8.92
N ALA A 329 -4.13 -9.68 -9.35
CA ALA A 329 -4.41 -10.77 -10.28
C ALA A 329 -3.64 -10.63 -11.60
N MET A 330 -3.57 -9.41 -12.16
CA MET A 330 -2.81 -9.15 -13.39
C MET A 330 -1.31 -9.38 -13.22
N THR A 331 -0.69 -8.85 -12.16
CA THR A 331 0.77 -9.01 -11.95
C THR A 331 1.13 -10.45 -11.63
N THR A 332 0.37 -11.12 -10.75
CA THR A 332 0.65 -12.50 -10.34
C THR A 332 0.43 -13.47 -11.50
N SER A 333 -0.59 -13.26 -12.33
CA SER A 333 -0.82 -14.13 -13.50
C SER A 333 0.21 -13.92 -14.62
N LEU A 334 0.84 -12.74 -14.69
CA LEU A 334 1.85 -12.41 -15.70
C LEU A 334 3.23 -12.94 -15.34
N VAL A 335 3.66 -12.75 -14.09
CA VAL A 335 5.04 -12.99 -13.66
C VAL A 335 5.14 -14.01 -12.55
N GLY A 336 4.03 -14.44 -11.96
CA GLY A 336 4.02 -15.28 -10.76
C GLY A 336 4.05 -14.46 -9.46
N PRO A 337 4.09 -15.15 -8.32
CA PRO A 337 3.88 -14.53 -7.01
C PRO A 337 5.04 -13.65 -6.56
N MET A 338 4.71 -12.47 -6.01
CA MET A 338 5.66 -11.48 -5.48
C MET A 338 5.10 -10.88 -4.19
N THR A 339 5.59 -11.34 -3.04
CA THR A 339 5.04 -11.02 -1.72
C THR A 339 5.52 -9.67 -1.19
N PHE A 340 6.81 -9.37 -1.37
CA PHE A 340 7.47 -8.25 -0.72
C PHE A 340 7.78 -7.08 -1.65
N LEU A 341 7.73 -7.25 -2.97
CA LEU A 341 7.96 -6.14 -3.90
C LEU A 341 7.04 -4.94 -3.60
N GLY A 342 5.74 -5.18 -3.47
CA GLY A 342 4.77 -4.13 -3.13
C GLY A 342 5.09 -3.43 -1.80
N PHE A 343 5.45 -4.20 -0.76
CA PHE A 343 5.83 -3.67 0.55
C PHE A 343 7.06 -2.77 0.46
N LEU A 344 8.12 -3.25 -0.21
CA LEU A 344 9.38 -2.54 -0.39
C LEU A 344 9.14 -1.20 -1.07
N VAL A 345 8.40 -1.22 -2.18
CA VAL A 345 8.10 -0.03 -2.98
C VAL A 345 7.25 0.98 -2.22
N ALA A 346 6.18 0.53 -1.55
CA ALA A 346 5.34 1.41 -0.74
C ALA A 346 6.13 2.05 0.42
N THR A 347 6.95 1.25 1.11
CA THR A 347 7.80 1.72 2.22
C THR A 347 8.77 2.79 1.75
N LEU A 348 9.48 2.56 0.65
CA LEU A 348 10.40 3.55 0.07
C LEU A 348 9.64 4.80 -0.40
N ALA A 349 8.47 4.65 -1.03
CA ALA A 349 7.66 5.77 -1.46
C ALA A 349 7.24 6.66 -0.28
N TYR A 350 6.79 6.08 0.84
CA TYR A 350 6.44 6.84 2.04
C TYR A 350 7.65 7.48 2.73
N GLN A 351 8.84 6.87 2.64
CA GLN A 351 10.07 7.45 3.22
C GLN A 351 10.60 8.62 2.38
N PHE A 352 10.48 8.53 1.05
CA PHE A 352 10.97 9.54 0.13
C PHE A 352 9.98 10.68 -0.13
N THR A 353 8.69 10.43 0.11
CA THR A 353 7.64 11.40 -0.12
C THR A 353 7.21 12.03 1.20
N ASP A 354 7.63 13.29 1.44
CA ASP A 354 7.21 14.11 2.59
C ASP A 354 5.74 14.62 2.47
N THR A 355 4.88 13.92 1.73
CA THR A 355 3.47 14.30 1.57
C THR A 355 2.53 13.12 1.75
N TYR A 356 1.31 13.44 2.17
CA TYR A 356 0.22 12.48 2.36
C TYR A 356 -0.75 12.48 1.18
N ASP A 357 -0.52 13.32 0.17
CA ASP A 357 -1.38 13.37 -1.02
C ASP A 357 -1.08 12.19 -1.96
N HIS A 358 -2.03 11.27 -2.07
CA HIS A 358 -1.95 10.11 -2.94
C HIS A 358 -1.76 10.48 -4.42
N ARG A 359 -2.13 11.70 -4.84
CA ARG A 359 -1.86 12.19 -6.20
C ARG A 359 -0.37 12.25 -6.52
N LEU A 360 0.44 12.47 -5.48
CA LEU A 360 1.89 12.61 -5.56
C LEU A 360 2.61 11.33 -5.15
N VAL A 361 2.05 10.57 -4.19
CA VAL A 361 2.63 9.30 -3.72
C VAL A 361 2.50 8.19 -4.76
N LEU A 362 1.35 8.05 -5.44
CA LEU A 362 1.13 6.95 -6.41
C LEU A 362 2.10 6.99 -7.61
N PRO A 363 2.36 8.14 -8.27
CA PRO A 363 3.36 8.19 -9.34
C PRO A 363 4.77 7.90 -8.82
N VAL A 364 5.13 8.40 -7.62
CA VAL A 364 6.44 8.17 -7.02
C VAL A 364 6.63 6.71 -6.66
N SER A 365 5.62 6.04 -6.10
CA SER A 365 5.70 4.61 -5.80
C SER A 365 5.89 3.79 -7.07
N PHE A 366 5.20 4.13 -8.16
CA PHE A 366 5.43 3.49 -9.46
C PHE A 366 6.87 3.69 -9.97
N LEU A 367 7.38 4.92 -9.95
CA LEU A 367 8.75 5.22 -10.39
C LEU A 367 9.80 4.47 -9.55
N ILE A 368 9.63 4.43 -8.23
CA ILE A 368 10.50 3.66 -7.34
C ILE A 368 10.42 2.18 -7.68
N GLY A 369 9.21 1.64 -7.83
CA GLY A 369 9.00 0.23 -8.18
C GLY A 369 9.69 -0.15 -9.48
N TYR A 370 9.52 0.67 -10.52
CA TYR A 370 10.18 0.42 -11.79
C TYR A 370 11.71 0.55 -11.69
N THR A 371 12.22 1.55 -10.98
CA THR A 371 13.67 1.77 -10.81
C THR A 371 14.32 0.61 -10.04
N VAL A 372 13.69 0.15 -8.95
CA VAL A 372 14.18 -0.99 -8.16
C VAL A 372 14.15 -2.26 -8.99
N LEU A 373 13.03 -2.53 -9.67
CA LEU A 373 12.84 -3.75 -10.46
C LEU A 373 13.79 -3.81 -11.66
N SER A 374 13.87 -2.73 -12.45
CA SER A 374 14.74 -2.63 -13.62
C SER A 374 16.22 -2.58 -13.27
N GLY A 375 16.58 -1.93 -12.16
CA GLY A 375 17.95 -1.92 -11.63
C GLY A 375 18.38 -3.31 -11.13
N ALA A 376 17.53 -3.99 -10.37
CA ALA A 376 17.78 -5.36 -9.94
C ALA A 376 17.92 -6.31 -11.13
N TYR A 377 17.03 -6.19 -12.12
CA TYR A 377 17.10 -6.97 -13.35
C TYR A 377 18.39 -6.71 -14.13
N PHE A 378 18.80 -5.44 -14.29
CA PHE A 378 20.05 -5.08 -14.95
C PHE A 378 21.27 -5.69 -14.24
N VAL A 379 21.35 -5.54 -12.92
CA VAL A 379 22.49 -6.04 -12.12
C VAL A 379 22.57 -7.57 -12.20
N LEU A 380 21.46 -8.27 -11.99
CA LEU A 380 21.46 -9.74 -11.99
C LEU A 380 21.73 -10.32 -13.37
N ARG A 381 21.18 -9.70 -14.43
CA ARG A 381 21.40 -10.13 -15.79
C ARG A 381 22.86 -9.97 -16.22
N ASN A 382 23.47 -8.83 -15.93
CA ASN A 382 24.78 -8.47 -16.50
C ASN A 382 25.98 -8.81 -15.60
N ILE A 383 25.80 -8.80 -14.27
CA ILE A 383 26.90 -9.08 -13.33
C ILE A 383 26.90 -10.56 -12.92
N PHE A 384 25.72 -11.12 -12.66
CA PHE A 384 25.57 -12.48 -12.12
C PHE A 384 25.11 -13.51 -13.16
N TYR A 385 24.81 -13.08 -14.39
CA TYR A 385 24.22 -13.93 -15.45
C TYR A 385 22.98 -14.72 -14.97
N ALA A 386 22.24 -14.14 -14.02
CA ALA A 386 21.17 -14.79 -13.27
C ALA A 386 19.86 -14.00 -13.35
N ALA A 387 19.44 -13.62 -14.56
CA ALA A 387 18.21 -12.83 -14.77
C ALA A 387 16.93 -13.52 -14.23
N GLY A 388 16.91 -14.86 -14.16
CA GLY A 388 15.80 -15.62 -13.58
C GLY A 388 15.68 -15.49 -12.05
N ALA A 389 16.74 -15.04 -11.35
CA ALA A 389 16.76 -14.93 -9.90
C ALA A 389 16.27 -13.56 -9.37
N VAL A 390 15.82 -12.65 -10.25
CA VAL A 390 15.43 -11.28 -9.89
C VAL A 390 14.32 -11.26 -8.86
N THR A 391 13.28 -12.08 -9.05
CA THR A 391 12.18 -12.23 -8.11
C THR A 391 12.69 -12.67 -6.74
N ILE A 392 13.59 -13.66 -6.69
CA ILE A 392 14.14 -14.20 -5.43
C ILE A 392 14.90 -13.12 -4.66
N ILE A 393 15.78 -12.37 -5.33
CA ILE A 393 16.57 -11.31 -4.70
C ILE A 393 15.67 -10.17 -4.20
N ILE A 394 14.65 -9.79 -4.97
CA ILE A 394 13.70 -8.76 -4.55
C ILE A 394 12.90 -9.21 -3.33
N GLU A 395 12.46 -10.46 -3.29
CA GLU A 395 11.72 -11.01 -2.15
C GLU A 395 12.61 -11.09 -0.90
N LEU A 396 13.88 -11.49 -1.05
CA LEU A 396 14.86 -11.50 0.04
C LEU A 396 15.10 -10.09 0.60
N VAL A 397 15.40 -9.12 -0.26
CA VAL A 397 15.67 -7.73 0.14
C VAL A 397 14.41 -7.11 0.74
N GLY A 398 13.25 -7.30 0.10
CA GLY A 398 11.97 -6.78 0.58
C GLY A 398 11.57 -7.38 1.94
N GLY A 399 11.76 -8.68 2.15
CA GLY A 399 11.55 -9.36 3.42
C GLY A 399 12.49 -8.87 4.53
N LEU A 400 13.76 -8.61 4.20
CA LEU A 400 14.70 -8.03 5.15
C LEU A 400 14.32 -6.60 5.53
N VAL A 401 13.94 -5.76 4.56
CA VAL A 401 13.45 -4.40 4.82
C VAL A 401 12.19 -4.44 5.67
N PHE A 402 11.27 -5.36 5.40
CA PHE A 402 10.07 -5.60 6.21
C PHE A 402 10.43 -5.89 7.67
N LEU A 403 11.34 -6.84 7.89
CA LEU A 403 11.81 -7.18 9.23
C LEU A 403 12.44 -5.98 9.95
N ILE A 404 13.34 -5.25 9.28
CA ILE A 404 14.00 -4.05 9.84
C ILE A 404 12.97 -2.99 10.23
N VAL A 405 11.98 -2.71 9.37
CA VAL A 405 10.94 -1.70 9.63
C VAL A 405 10.10 -2.09 10.85
N ILE A 406 9.73 -3.36 10.98
CA ILE A 406 8.99 -3.86 12.14
C ILE A 406 9.83 -3.75 13.41
N LEU A 407 11.07 -4.25 13.41
CA LEU A 407 11.94 -4.20 14.59
C LEU A 407 12.22 -2.77 15.05
N ARG A 408 12.39 -1.83 14.09
CA ARG A 408 12.68 -0.42 14.42
C ARG A 408 11.47 0.33 14.98
N LYS A 409 10.27 0.03 14.49
CA LYS A 409 9.01 0.59 15.04
C LYS A 409 8.54 -0.13 16.31
N GLY A 410 9.04 -1.34 16.55
CA GLY A 410 8.68 -2.21 17.67
C GLY A 410 9.38 -1.93 19.00
N ARG A 411 9.93 -0.71 19.22
CA ARG A 411 10.10 -0.23 20.61
C ARG A 411 8.71 0.12 21.13
N LEU A 412 8.04 -0.91 21.68
CA LEU A 412 6.80 -0.83 22.45
C LEU A 412 6.92 0.21 23.56
#